data_AF-A0AAD7GWI2-F1
#
_entry.id   AF-A0AAD7GWI2-F1
#
_cell.length_a   1.000
_cell.length_b   1.000
_cell.length_c   1.000
_cell.angle_alpha   90.00
_cell.angle_beta   90.00
_cell.angle_gamma   90.00
#
_symmetry.space_group_name_H-M   'P 1'
#
loop_
_entity.id
_entity.type
_entity.pdbx_description
1 polymer ?
#
loop_
_entity_poly.entity_id
_entity_poly.type
_entity_poly.pdbx_seq_one_letter_code
_entity_poly.pdbx_strand_id
1 'polypeptide(L)'
;MASALCSARSVQPPPVRYEGAWKMGADLRKPKNPVVFVSNSHDPITPISSGRRMVETFGAENARLLHNNGYGHCSTNHPSVCVAKALKAYIINGTLFPEGTVCEPDAGFIFPPKDKEDGELGYDAGNRALARVLRSLADAGIGMPRAYIRISVC
;
A
#
# COMPACT_ATOMS: atom_id res chain seq x y z
N MET A 1 -22.66 20.19 -17.49
CA MET A 1 -23.19 18.94 -16.92
C MET A 1 -22.24 17.82 -17.32
N ALA A 2 -21.53 17.20 -16.38
CA ALA A 2 -20.62 16.11 -16.69
C ALA A 2 -21.44 14.85 -17.00
N SER A 3 -21.36 14.35 -18.24
CA SER A 3 -21.92 13.06 -18.60
C SER A 3 -21.17 11.97 -17.83
N ALA A 4 -21.90 11.15 -17.07
CA ALA A 4 -21.31 9.96 -16.47
C ALA A 4 -20.94 9.01 -17.62
N LEU A 5 -19.66 8.98 -18.01
CA LEU A 5 -19.16 8.19 -19.14
C LEU A 5 -19.58 6.70 -19.10
N CYS A 6 -19.89 6.17 -17.91
CA CYS A 6 -20.39 4.82 -17.74
C CYS A 6 -21.88 4.65 -18.14
N SER A 7 -22.73 5.66 -17.94
CA SER A 7 -24.16 5.58 -18.28
C SER A 7 -24.44 5.67 -19.77
N ALA A 8 -23.47 6.17 -20.55
CA ALA A 8 -23.55 6.27 -22.01
C ALA A 8 -23.00 5.05 -22.75
N ARG A 9 -22.54 4.00 -22.04
CA ARG A 9 -21.97 2.80 -22.68
C ARG A 9 -23.07 1.86 -23.19
N SER A 10 -22.84 1.29 -24.36
CA SER A 10 -23.68 0.23 -24.96
C SER A 10 -23.50 -1.14 -24.29
N VAL A 11 -22.37 -1.33 -23.60
CA VAL A 11 -22.10 -2.54 -22.81
C VAL A 11 -22.66 -2.34 -21.42
N GLN A 12 -23.64 -3.17 -21.06
CA GLN A 12 -24.17 -3.22 -19.70
C GLN A 12 -23.20 -3.97 -18.79
N PRO A 13 -22.91 -3.45 -17.57
CA PRO A 13 -22.25 -4.26 -16.58
C PRO A 13 -23.15 -5.47 -16.23
N PRO A 14 -22.59 -6.55 -15.66
CA PRO A 14 -23.39 -7.60 -15.08
C PRO A 14 -24.43 -7.01 -14.12
N PRO A 15 -25.64 -7.59 -14.02
CA PRO A 15 -26.71 -7.07 -13.16
C PRO A 15 -26.35 -7.11 -11.66
N VAL A 16 -25.23 -7.72 -11.31
CA VAL A 16 -24.69 -7.80 -9.96
C VAL A 16 -23.51 -6.86 -9.79
N ARG A 17 -23.45 -6.18 -8.65
CA ARG A 17 -22.24 -5.49 -8.22
C ARG A 17 -21.09 -6.50 -8.21
N TYR A 18 -19.92 -6.11 -8.71
CA TYR A 18 -18.74 -6.93 -8.54
C TYR A 18 -18.37 -7.00 -7.05
N GLU A 19 -18.72 -8.09 -6.41
CA GLU A 19 -18.34 -8.38 -5.02
C GLU A 19 -16.97 -9.04 -4.90
N GLY A 20 -16.29 -9.22 -6.04
CA GLY A 20 -15.04 -9.95 -6.16
C GLY A 20 -15.24 -11.40 -6.56
N ALA A 21 -14.40 -11.88 -7.47
CA ALA A 21 -14.29 -13.30 -7.81
C ALA A 21 -13.59 -14.10 -6.69
N TRP A 22 -13.82 -13.74 -5.42
CA TRP A 22 -13.10 -14.30 -4.28
C TRP A 22 -13.33 -15.81 -4.11
N LYS A 23 -14.31 -16.39 -4.79
CA LYS A 23 -14.66 -17.81 -4.74
C LYS A 23 -14.54 -18.54 -6.09
N MET A 24 -13.96 -17.91 -7.12
CA MET A 24 -13.82 -18.57 -8.44
C MET A 24 -12.63 -19.55 -8.42
N GLY A 25 -12.92 -20.86 -8.40
CA GLY A 25 -11.92 -21.93 -8.32
C GLY A 25 -11.60 -22.30 -6.86
N ALA A 26 -10.38 -22.04 -6.40
CA ALA A 26 -10.06 -22.08 -4.97
C ALA A 26 -10.65 -20.84 -4.28
N ASP A 27 -10.99 -20.94 -2.99
CA ASP A 27 -11.39 -19.77 -2.19
C ASP A 27 -10.21 -18.79 -2.12
N LEU A 28 -10.22 -17.75 -2.97
CA LEU A 28 -9.16 -16.74 -3.06
C LEU A 28 -9.08 -15.88 -1.80
N ARG A 29 -10.05 -16.01 -0.87
CA ARG A 29 -9.93 -15.46 0.50
C ARG A 29 -8.90 -16.21 1.34
N LYS A 30 -8.51 -17.42 0.92
CA LYS A 30 -7.52 -18.29 1.58
C LYS A 30 -6.27 -18.45 0.69
N PRO A 31 -5.47 -17.39 0.53
CA PRO A 31 -4.23 -17.47 -0.23
C PRO A 31 -3.23 -18.40 0.47
N LYS A 32 -2.28 -18.96 -0.30
CA LYS A 32 -1.20 -19.80 0.25
C LYS A 32 -0.30 -19.03 1.24
N ASN A 33 -0.14 -17.72 1.00
CA ASN A 33 0.59 -16.79 1.86
C ASN A 33 -0.33 -15.61 2.20
N PRO A 34 -0.34 -15.10 3.45
CA PRO A 34 -1.21 -13.99 3.84
C PRO A 34 -0.97 -12.73 3.01
N VAL A 35 -2.03 -12.04 2.57
CA VAL A 35 -1.90 -10.79 1.79
C VAL A 35 -1.59 -9.61 2.71
N VAL A 36 -0.57 -8.84 2.36
CA VAL A 36 -0.25 -7.58 3.04
C VAL A 36 -0.87 -6.41 2.27
N PHE A 37 -1.75 -5.67 2.94
CA PHE A 37 -2.26 -4.38 2.48
C PHE A 37 -1.47 -3.27 3.14
N VAL A 38 -1.03 -2.27 2.38
CA VAL A 38 -0.42 -1.07 2.94
C VAL A 38 -1.36 0.11 2.66
N SER A 39 -1.67 0.90 3.68
CA SER A 39 -2.55 2.05 3.50
C SER A 39 -2.11 3.23 4.33
N ASN A 40 -2.27 4.43 3.76
CA ASN A 40 -1.96 5.68 4.43
C ASN A 40 -3.16 6.18 5.25
N SER A 41 -2.91 6.86 6.37
CA SER A 41 -3.95 7.59 7.13
C SER A 41 -4.74 8.56 6.25
N HIS A 42 -4.04 9.28 5.37
CA HIS A 42 -4.59 10.39 4.59
C HIS A 42 -4.39 10.21 3.08
N ASP A 43 -4.84 9.06 2.55
CA ASP A 43 -4.91 8.80 1.11
C ASP A 43 -6.25 9.29 0.52
N PRO A 44 -6.24 10.27 -0.41
CA PRO A 44 -7.48 10.81 -1.00
C PRO A 44 -8.08 9.91 -2.10
N ILE A 45 -7.33 8.94 -2.64
CA ILE A 45 -7.76 8.07 -3.74
C ILE A 45 -8.15 6.69 -3.21
N THR A 46 -7.33 6.10 -2.33
CA THR A 46 -7.55 4.78 -1.72
C THR A 46 -7.50 4.86 -0.19
N PRO A 47 -8.58 5.30 0.48
CA PRO A 47 -8.57 5.54 1.93
C PRO A 47 -8.34 4.25 2.72
N ILE A 48 -7.74 4.38 3.92
CA ILE A 48 -7.44 3.24 4.81
C ILE A 48 -8.65 2.35 5.16
N SER A 49 -9.86 2.90 5.12
CA SER A 49 -11.09 2.12 5.30
C SER A 49 -11.25 1.03 4.23
N SER A 50 -10.80 1.28 2.99
CA SER A 50 -10.75 0.27 1.93
C SER A 50 -9.78 -0.85 2.28
N GLY A 51 -8.58 -0.52 2.78
CA GLY A 51 -7.60 -1.50 3.24
C GLY A 51 -8.12 -2.38 4.37
N ARG A 52 -8.81 -1.79 5.37
CA ARG A 52 -9.48 -2.53 6.45
C ARG A 52 -10.55 -3.47 5.92
N ARG A 53 -11.41 -2.99 5.02
CA ARG A 53 -12.44 -3.81 4.36
C ARG A 53 -11.85 -5.00 3.61
N MET A 54 -10.68 -4.84 2.98
CA MET A 54 -10.00 -5.94 2.32
C MET A 54 -9.50 -6.97 3.33
N VAL A 55 -8.89 -6.56 4.45
CA VAL A 55 -8.50 -7.49 5.53
C VAL A 55 -9.71 -8.25 6.05
N GLU A 56 -10.84 -7.58 6.29
CA GLU A 56 -12.10 -8.22 6.71
C GLU A 56 -12.60 -9.25 5.68
N THR A 57 -12.48 -8.92 4.39
CA THR A 57 -12.94 -9.79 3.29
C THR A 57 -12.13 -11.09 3.19
N PHE A 58 -10.83 -11.03 3.45
CA PHE A 58 -9.93 -12.19 3.46
C PHE A 58 -9.93 -12.94 4.81
N GLY A 59 -10.21 -12.23 5.90
CA GLY A 59 -10.05 -12.71 7.28
C GLY A 59 -8.64 -12.43 7.82
N ALA A 60 -8.54 -12.19 9.13
CA ALA A 60 -7.30 -11.78 9.80
C ALA A 60 -6.16 -12.83 9.74
N GLU A 61 -6.50 -14.10 9.50
CA GLU A 61 -5.52 -15.18 9.28
C GLU A 61 -4.86 -15.10 7.89
N ASN A 62 -5.58 -14.55 6.91
CA ASN A 62 -5.22 -14.56 5.50
C ASN A 62 -4.76 -13.20 4.98
N ALA A 63 -4.91 -12.13 5.77
CA ALA A 63 -4.52 -10.80 5.39
C ALA A 63 -4.12 -9.95 6.59
N ARG A 64 -3.23 -8.99 6.37
CA ARG A 64 -2.79 -8.03 7.38
C ARG A 64 -2.64 -6.62 6.80
N LEU A 65 -3.05 -5.62 7.57
CA LEU A 65 -2.94 -4.21 7.21
C LEU A 65 -1.72 -3.60 7.89
N LEU A 66 -0.80 -3.08 7.09
CA LEU A 66 0.29 -2.20 7.52
C LEU A 66 -0.19 -0.75 7.38
N HIS A 67 -0.35 -0.08 8.52
CA HIS A 67 -0.83 1.30 8.55
C HIS A 67 0.37 2.26 8.50
N ASN A 68 0.48 3.04 7.43
CA ASN A 68 1.40 4.17 7.35
C ASN A 68 0.68 5.46 7.79
N ASN A 69 1.13 6.12 8.85
CA ASN A 69 0.52 7.37 9.32
C ASN A 69 0.94 8.59 8.47
N GLY A 70 0.86 8.44 7.15
CA GLY A 70 1.31 9.41 6.16
C GLY A 70 0.19 10.04 5.33
N TYR A 71 0.61 10.85 4.37
CA TYR A 71 -0.26 11.64 3.49
C TYR A 71 0.00 11.28 2.03
N GLY A 72 -1.02 11.45 1.19
CA GLY A 72 -0.91 11.24 -0.25
C GLY A 72 -1.25 9.82 -0.68
N HIS A 73 -1.24 9.59 -1.99
CA HIS A 73 -1.69 8.35 -2.59
C HIS A 73 -0.55 7.34 -2.77
N CYS A 74 -0.83 6.12 -2.31
CA CYS A 74 0.10 5.01 -2.15
C CYS A 74 1.17 5.25 -1.07
N SER A 75 1.70 4.17 -0.49
CA SER A 75 2.61 4.26 0.67
C SER A 75 4.02 4.77 0.35
N THR A 76 4.35 4.88 -0.93
CA THR A 76 5.64 5.42 -1.40
C THR A 76 5.66 6.95 -1.42
N ASN A 77 4.50 7.60 -1.48
CA ASN A 77 4.41 9.06 -1.59
C ASN A 77 4.69 9.79 -0.28
N HIS A 78 4.54 9.12 0.87
CA HIS A 78 5.07 9.60 2.15
C HIS A 78 5.82 8.42 2.80
N PRO A 79 7.10 8.21 2.41
CA PRO A 79 7.84 7.02 2.74
C PRO A 79 8.12 6.91 4.25
N SER A 80 8.22 5.66 4.71
CA SER A 80 8.57 5.31 6.07
C SER A 80 9.53 4.11 6.07
N VAL A 81 10.65 4.22 6.77
CA VAL A 81 11.61 3.12 6.99
C VAL A 81 10.96 1.97 7.73
N CYS A 82 10.05 2.26 8.66
CA CYS A 82 9.27 1.24 9.35
C CYS A 82 8.47 0.39 8.34
N VAL A 83 7.78 1.04 7.41
CA VAL A 83 7.03 0.35 6.34
C VAL A 83 7.96 -0.47 5.47
N ALA A 84 9.10 0.09 5.07
CA ALA A 84 10.05 -0.58 4.20
C ALA A 84 10.71 -1.81 4.85
N LYS A 85 11.02 -1.75 6.14
CA LYS A 85 11.54 -2.90 6.90
C LYS A 85 10.50 -4.01 6.99
N ALA A 86 9.24 -3.67 7.30
CA ALA A 86 8.15 -4.64 7.37
C ALA A 86 7.91 -5.31 6.00
N LEU A 87 7.85 -4.52 4.93
CA LEU A 87 7.69 -5.03 3.57
C LEU A 87 8.88 -5.91 3.14
N LYS A 88 10.11 -5.48 3.42
CA LYS A 88 11.30 -6.28 3.13
C LYS A 88 11.28 -7.63 3.85
N ALA A 89 10.95 -7.65 5.14
CA ALA A 89 10.85 -8.89 5.91
C ALA A 89 9.76 -9.82 5.37
N TYR A 90 8.61 -9.26 4.98
CA TYR A 90 7.52 -10.02 4.38
C TYR A 90 7.89 -10.58 3.00
N ILE A 91 8.49 -9.77 2.12
CA ILE A 91 8.84 -10.21 0.76
C ILE A 91 9.94 -11.27 0.77
N ILE A 92 10.96 -11.11 1.61
CA ILE A 92 12.12 -12.01 1.62
C ILE A 92 11.82 -13.27 2.43
N ASN A 93 11.21 -13.13 3.61
CA ASN A 93 11.08 -14.22 4.58
C ASN A 93 9.62 -14.68 4.80
N GLY A 94 8.63 -14.02 4.21
CA GLY A 94 7.22 -14.24 4.54
C GLY A 94 6.84 -13.78 5.96
N THR A 95 7.72 -13.04 6.65
CA THR A 95 7.49 -12.64 8.04
C THR A 95 6.47 -11.51 8.12
N LEU A 96 5.40 -11.73 8.89
CA LEU A 96 4.40 -10.71 9.17
C LEU A 96 4.79 -9.85 10.37
N PHE A 97 4.48 -8.56 10.29
CA PHE A 97 4.54 -7.62 11.39
C PHE A 97 3.38 -7.85 12.38
N PRO A 98 3.46 -7.37 13.63
CA PRO A 98 2.37 -7.48 14.60
C PRO A 98 1.05 -6.90 14.09
N GLU A 99 -0.08 -7.44 14.54
CA GLU A 99 -1.38 -6.88 14.20
C GLU A 99 -1.52 -5.46 14.76
N GLY A 100 -2.14 -4.55 14.00
CA GLY A 100 -2.28 -3.16 14.40
C GLY A 100 -0.99 -2.33 14.33
N THR A 101 0.05 -2.82 13.65
CA THR A 101 1.27 -2.04 13.43
C THR A 101 0.95 -0.74 12.70
N VAL A 102 1.30 0.38 13.36
CA VAL A 102 1.30 1.73 12.79
C VAL A 102 2.75 2.19 12.64
N CYS A 103 3.11 2.59 11.43
CA CYS A 103 4.40 3.18 11.12
C CYS A 103 4.23 4.69 10.93
N GLU A 104 5.02 5.46 11.66
CA GLU A 104 5.10 6.90 11.45
C GLU A 104 5.99 7.21 10.23
N PRO A 105 5.69 8.30 9.49
CA PRO A 105 6.58 8.78 8.43
C PRO A 105 7.90 9.29 8.98
N ASP A 106 8.95 9.22 8.17
CA ASP A 106 10.25 9.76 8.55
C ASP A 106 10.26 11.29 8.52
N ALA A 107 11.00 11.89 9.46
CA ALA A 107 11.07 13.33 9.60
C ALA A 107 11.72 13.99 8.38
N GLY A 108 11.16 15.14 7.98
CA GLY A 108 11.73 15.97 6.93
C GLY A 108 11.31 15.62 5.50
N PHE A 109 10.47 14.60 5.29
CA PHE A 109 10.03 14.28 3.93
C PHE A 109 9.11 15.36 3.33
N ILE A 110 8.04 15.75 4.04
CA ILE A 110 7.12 16.81 3.59
C ILE A 110 7.72 18.20 3.79
N PHE A 111 8.44 18.39 4.90
CA PHE A 111 9.04 19.67 5.28
C PHE A 111 10.55 19.48 5.48
N PRO A 112 11.35 19.45 4.40
CA PRO A 112 12.78 19.24 4.49
C PRO A 112 13.46 20.36 5.29
N PRO A 113 14.42 20.04 6.18
CA PRO A 113 15.25 21.05 6.83
C PRO A 113 16.03 21.84 5.77
N LYS A 114 16.17 23.16 5.96
CA LYS A 114 16.87 24.05 5.01
C LYS A 114 18.34 23.69 4.79
N ASP A 115 18.93 22.97 5.75
CA ASP A 115 20.33 22.59 5.84
C ASP A 115 20.62 21.16 5.37
N LYS A 116 19.61 20.38 5.00
CA LYS A 116 19.79 19.00 4.55
C LYS A 116 19.30 18.82 3.11
N GLU A 117 20.19 18.31 2.26
CA GLU A 117 19.79 17.83 0.94
C GLU A 117 18.85 16.63 1.08
N ASP A 118 17.97 16.43 0.09
CA ASP A 118 16.91 15.41 0.05
C ASP A 118 17.38 13.95 0.34
N GLY A 119 18.68 13.68 0.28
CA GLY A 119 19.30 12.39 0.57
C GLY A 119 19.64 12.12 2.05
N GLU A 120 19.52 13.12 2.93
CA GLU A 120 19.85 13.05 4.37
C GLU A 120 18.65 13.21 5.30
N LEU A 121 17.43 13.16 4.75
CA LEU A 121 16.18 13.41 5.46
C LEU A 121 15.90 12.35 6.52
N GLY A 122 16.32 12.60 7.76
CA GLY A 122 15.81 11.93 8.97
C GLY A 122 16.18 10.44 9.16
N TYR A 123 16.77 9.79 8.17
CA TYR A 123 17.07 8.35 8.23
C TYR A 123 18.33 8.04 9.05
N ASP A 124 18.26 7.01 9.91
CA ASP A 124 19.46 6.52 10.58
C ASP A 124 20.53 6.03 9.58
N ALA A 125 21.79 6.08 10.00
CA ALA A 125 22.92 5.74 9.13
C ALA A 125 22.84 4.33 8.52
N GLY A 126 22.19 3.38 9.22
CA GLY A 126 22.00 2.00 8.80
C GLY A 126 20.88 1.82 7.76
N ASN A 127 19.92 2.74 7.70
CA ASN A 127 18.77 2.67 6.81
C ASN A 127 18.91 3.57 5.57
N ARG A 128 20.02 4.31 5.42
CA ARG A 128 20.27 5.17 4.25
C ARG A 128 20.13 4.44 2.91
N ALA A 129 20.60 3.20 2.82
CA ALA A 129 20.43 2.40 1.61
C ALA A 129 18.95 2.08 1.31
N LEU A 130 18.18 1.76 2.35
CA LEU A 130 16.75 1.47 2.24
C LEU A 130 15.95 2.72 1.87
N ALA A 131 16.29 3.85 2.48
CA ALA A 131 15.70 5.15 2.17
C ALA A 131 15.93 5.58 0.71
N ARG A 132 17.14 5.38 0.18
CA ARG A 132 17.42 5.63 -1.25
C ARG A 132 16.56 4.78 -2.18
N VAL A 133 16.38 3.50 -1.85
CA VAL A 133 15.53 2.60 -2.63
C VAL A 133 14.07 3.06 -2.58
N LEU A 134 13.54 3.40 -1.40
CA LEU A 134 12.18 3.93 -1.27
C LEU A 134 11.95 5.16 -2.15
N ARG A 135 12.90 6.09 -2.16
CA ARG A 135 12.82 7.28 -3.00
C ARG A 135 12.89 6.93 -4.48
N SER A 136 13.80 6.05 -4.87
CA SER A 136 13.87 5.57 -6.25
C SER A 136 12.57 4.86 -6.70
N LEU A 137 11.89 4.15 -5.82
CA LEU A 137 10.58 3.53 -6.11
C LEU A 137 9.48 4.58 -6.28
N ALA A 138 9.48 5.62 -5.44
CA ALA A 138 8.55 6.75 -5.55
C ALA A 138 8.78 7.53 -6.86
N ASP A 139 10.02 7.87 -7.18
CA ASP A 139 10.41 8.58 -8.41
C ASP A 139 10.11 7.76 -9.68
N ALA A 140 10.26 6.43 -9.59
CA ALA A 140 9.91 5.51 -10.68
C ALA A 140 8.39 5.28 -10.82
N GLY A 141 7.55 5.87 -9.96
CA GLY A 141 6.11 5.66 -9.98
C GLY A 141 5.68 4.24 -9.63
N ILE A 142 6.53 3.46 -8.93
CA ILE A 142 6.24 2.09 -8.51
C ILE A 142 5.30 2.13 -7.29
N GLY A 143 4.04 2.45 -7.59
CA GLY A 143 2.80 2.16 -6.84
C GLY A 143 1.73 1.56 -7.78
N MET A 144 2.01 1.52 -9.09
CA MET A 144 1.24 0.81 -10.10
C MET A 144 2.16 -0.10 -10.93
N PRO A 145 2.15 -1.43 -10.72
CA PRO A 145 2.53 -2.33 -11.80
C PRO A 145 1.45 -3.37 -12.11
N ARG A 146 1.17 -3.47 -13.41
CA ARG A 146 0.65 -4.67 -14.05
C ARG A 146 1.68 -5.79 -13.84
N ALA A 147 1.21 -6.97 -13.45
CA ALA A 147 1.88 -8.28 -13.46
C ALA A 147 2.60 -8.74 -12.17
N TYR A 148 2.00 -9.80 -11.59
CA TYR A 148 2.60 -10.89 -10.82
C TYR A 148 3.52 -10.54 -9.63
N ILE A 149 3.01 -9.79 -8.66
CA ILE A 149 3.15 -10.01 -7.20
C ILE A 149 1.96 -9.24 -6.59
N ARG A 150 1.07 -9.92 -5.85
CA ARG A 150 -0.11 -9.25 -5.25
C ARG A 150 0.30 -8.50 -3.98
N ILE A 151 1.00 -7.38 -4.13
CA ILE A 151 1.12 -6.36 -3.08
C ILE A 151 0.27 -5.19 -3.57
N SER A 152 -0.81 -4.89 -2.85
CA SER A 152 -1.48 -3.59 -2.96
C SER A 152 -0.61 -2.58 -2.20
N VAL A 153 0.34 -1.95 -2.91
CA VAL A 153 1.05 -0.74 -2.41
C VAL A 153 0.11 0.49 -2.43
N CYS A 154 -1.06 0.29 -3.03
CA CYS A 154 -2.36 0.92 -2.85
C CYS A 154 -3.40 -0.21 -3.09
#